data_AF-A0A4Q7F1M6-F1
#
_entry.id   AF-A0A4Q7F1M6-F1
#
_cell.length_a   1.000
_cell.length_b   1.000
_cell.length_c   1.000
_cell.angle_alpha   90.00
_cell.angle_beta   90.00
_cell.angle_gamma   90.00
#
_symmetry.space_group_name_H-M   'P 1'
#
loop_
_entity.id
_entity.type
_entity.pdbx_description
1 polymer ?
#
loop_
_entity_poly.entity_id
_entity_poly.type
_entity_poly.pdbx_seq_one_letter_code
_entity_poly.pdbx_strand_id
1 'polypeptide(L)'
;MRRDIYQQRHGQSRPDSNDHLFSTHARAVIVQLLRRGFRPDARRWRGRIEGNSEVTISMYEASVGLFVPNLRNLSGLLDKGVAYAETRKFNPAVLLGMRLAPNMYDLAQQVGEACRHAVVAPALLAEREPVTLPVLEHDMAGLQARIATSIEFVESLPRAAIDAAAERNVFFKLKNGTELPFTGRTLLLTFSVPQFFFHVTTAYDLLRHAGVELVKKDYLGRK
;
A
#
# COMPACT_ATOMS: atom_id res chain seq x y z
N MET A 1 44.00 -25.89 57.03
CA MET A 1 43.24 -24.94 57.87
C MET A 1 41.80 -24.93 57.33
N ARG A 2 40.86 -25.53 58.09
CA ARG A 2 39.37 -25.63 57.92
C ARG A 2 38.86 -26.30 56.61
N ARG A 3 38.48 -27.59 56.57
CA ARG A 3 37.24 -28.31 57.01
C ARG A 3 35.97 -27.98 56.19
N ASP A 4 35.50 -28.96 55.39
CA ASP A 4 34.22 -29.73 55.51
C ASP A 4 32.89 -28.97 55.74
N ILE A 5 31.67 -29.28 55.24
CA ILE A 5 31.03 -30.48 54.66
C ILE A 5 29.55 -30.12 54.25
N TYR A 6 28.99 -30.83 53.25
CA TYR A 6 27.57 -31.23 52.97
C TYR A 6 26.36 -30.30 52.62
N GLN A 7 25.81 -30.59 51.44
CA GLN A 7 24.44 -31.04 51.08
C GLN A 7 23.17 -30.15 50.96
N GLN A 8 22.53 -30.35 49.79
CA GLN A 8 21.09 -30.43 49.44
C GLN A 8 20.18 -29.21 49.65
N ARG A 9 19.49 -28.77 48.57
CA ARG A 9 18.05 -29.09 48.30
C ARG A 9 17.44 -28.28 47.14
N HIS A 10 16.68 -29.01 46.33
CA HIS A 10 15.43 -28.71 45.62
C HIS A 10 15.34 -27.57 44.59
N GLY A 11 14.88 -27.97 43.41
CA GLY A 11 14.41 -27.09 42.35
C GLY A 11 13.19 -26.28 42.73
N GLN A 12 13.15 -25.06 42.20
CA GLN A 12 11.95 -24.27 42.04
C GLN A 12 11.89 -23.76 40.61
N SER A 13 10.97 -24.34 39.85
CA SER A 13 10.45 -23.82 38.60
C SER A 13 9.84 -22.44 38.82
N ARG A 14 10.20 -21.46 37.98
CA ARG A 14 9.57 -20.14 37.92
C ARG A 14 8.06 -20.30 37.61
N PRO A 15 7.16 -19.50 38.20
CA PRO A 15 5.74 -19.56 37.88
C PRO A 15 5.46 -18.83 36.56
N ASP A 16 4.75 -19.49 35.65
CA ASP A 16 4.16 -18.91 34.44
C ASP A 16 3.08 -17.89 34.80
N SER A 17 3.41 -16.61 34.84
CA SER A 17 2.46 -15.54 35.18
C SER A 17 1.75 -15.00 33.94
N ASN A 18 0.73 -15.73 33.47
CA ASN A 18 -0.33 -15.17 32.60
C ASN A 18 -1.58 -14.76 33.41
N ASP A 19 -1.40 -14.48 34.71
CA ASP A 19 -2.46 -14.20 35.66
C ASP A 19 -3.11 -12.81 35.54
N HIS A 20 -2.82 -12.06 34.47
CA HIS A 20 -3.32 -10.71 34.26
C HIS A 20 -4.23 -10.58 33.03
N LEU A 21 -4.42 -11.65 32.25
CA LEU A 21 -5.09 -11.59 30.94
C LEU A 21 -6.63 -11.62 30.99
N PHE A 22 -7.25 -11.77 32.16
CA PHE A 22 -8.71 -11.89 32.27
C PHE A 22 -9.28 -11.09 33.44
N SER A 23 -10.34 -10.31 33.19
CA SER A 23 -11.07 -9.60 34.24
C SER A 23 -11.65 -10.57 35.27
N THR A 24 -11.90 -10.09 36.50
CA THR A 24 -12.45 -10.88 37.61
C THR A 24 -13.76 -11.60 37.23
N HIS A 25 -14.55 -11.01 36.32
CA HIS A 25 -15.78 -11.60 35.77
C HIS A 25 -15.51 -12.77 34.82
N ALA A 26 -14.50 -12.66 33.94
CA ALA A 26 -14.15 -13.75 33.02
C ALA A 26 -13.62 -14.99 33.77
N ARG A 27 -12.88 -14.78 34.87
CA ARG A 27 -12.43 -15.87 35.75
C ARG A 27 -13.59 -16.61 36.43
N ALA A 28 -14.58 -15.89 36.93
CA ALA A 28 -15.75 -16.49 37.59
C ALA A 28 -16.54 -17.40 36.63
N VAL A 29 -16.73 -16.97 35.38
CA VAL A 29 -17.43 -17.74 34.34
C VAL A 29 -16.66 -19.02 33.98
N ILE A 30 -15.34 -18.93 33.80
CA ILE A 30 -14.50 -20.09 33.49
C ILE A 30 -14.55 -21.12 34.64
N VAL A 31 -14.43 -20.67 35.90
CA VAL A 31 -14.51 -21.56 37.07
C VAL A 31 -15.89 -22.23 37.18
N GLN A 32 -16.96 -21.50 36.89
CA GLN A 32 -18.33 -22.02 36.96
C GLN A 32 -18.62 -23.04 35.85
N LEU A 33 -18.07 -22.84 34.65
CA LEU A 33 -18.13 -23.81 33.54
C LEU A 33 -17.33 -25.08 33.84
N LEU A 34 -16.11 -24.95 34.38
CA LEU A 34 -15.27 -26.09 34.76
C LEU A 34 -15.90 -26.96 35.86
N ARG A 35 -16.61 -26.32 36.82
CA ARG A 35 -17.39 -27.01 37.87
C ARG A 35 -18.61 -27.74 37.32
N ARG A 36 -19.17 -27.28 36.19
CA ARG A 36 -20.28 -27.93 35.46
C ARG A 36 -19.83 -29.00 34.46
N GLY A 37 -18.59 -29.48 34.59
CA GLY A 37 -18.07 -30.57 33.75
C GLY A 37 -17.58 -30.12 32.36
N PHE A 38 -17.59 -28.83 32.05
CA PHE A 38 -16.92 -28.33 30.86
C PHE A 38 -15.41 -28.59 31.00
N ARG A 39 -14.83 -29.30 30.04
CA ARG A 39 -13.38 -29.46 29.89
C ARG A 39 -13.05 -28.88 28.51
N PRO A 40 -12.48 -27.68 28.42
CA PRO A 40 -12.07 -27.16 27.12
C PRO A 40 -11.04 -28.12 26.54
N ASP A 41 -11.39 -28.79 25.46
CA ASP A 41 -10.44 -29.66 24.79
C ASP A 41 -9.38 -28.80 24.09
N ALA A 42 -8.20 -28.70 24.71
CA ALA A 42 -7.06 -27.99 24.13
C ALA A 42 -6.66 -28.58 22.76
N ARG A 43 -7.02 -29.84 22.46
CA ARG A 43 -6.80 -30.46 21.13
C ARG A 43 -7.69 -29.86 20.05
N ARG A 44 -8.88 -29.37 20.42
CA ARG A 44 -9.80 -28.65 19.52
C ARG A 44 -9.24 -27.31 19.05
N TRP A 45 -8.34 -26.71 19.83
CA TRP A 45 -7.67 -25.45 19.50
C TRP A 45 -6.28 -25.65 18.88
N ARG A 46 -5.61 -26.78 19.15
CA ARG A 46 -4.32 -27.12 18.51
C ARG A 46 -4.43 -27.41 17.02
N GLY A 47 -5.46 -28.15 16.58
CA GLY A 47 -5.64 -28.50 15.16
C GLY A 47 -6.00 -27.32 14.23
N ARG A 48 -6.22 -26.10 14.77
CA ARG A 48 -6.51 -24.90 13.98
C ARG A 48 -5.27 -24.00 13.77
N ILE A 49 -4.14 -24.32 14.42
CA ILE A 49 -2.88 -23.56 14.32
C ILE A 49 -1.80 -24.36 13.56
N GLU A 50 -2.20 -25.42 12.85
CA GLU A 50 -1.32 -26.27 12.03
C GLU A 50 -1.61 -26.12 10.52
N GLY A 51 -2.25 -25.01 10.14
CA GLY A 51 -2.27 -24.51 8.77
C GLY A 51 -1.62 -23.14 8.77
N ASN A 52 -0.29 -23.08 8.74
CA ASN A 52 0.39 -21.82 8.43
C ASN A 52 0.14 -21.53 6.94
N SER A 53 -1.02 -20.97 6.62
CA SER A 53 -1.18 -20.25 5.35
C SER A 53 -0.34 -18.99 5.49
N GLU A 54 0.96 -19.12 5.23
CA GLU A 54 1.85 -17.98 5.16
C GLU A 54 1.31 -17.07 4.05
N VAL A 55 0.73 -15.93 4.45
CA VAL A 55 0.23 -14.94 3.51
C VAL A 55 1.43 -14.13 3.04
N THR A 56 1.95 -14.47 1.88
CA THR A 56 3.01 -13.71 1.22
C THR A 56 2.37 -12.74 0.23
N ILE A 57 2.90 -11.51 0.18
CA ILE A 57 2.52 -10.52 -0.85
C ILE A 57 3.44 -10.73 -2.04
N SER A 58 2.89 -11.07 -3.20
CA SER A 58 3.65 -11.26 -4.42
C SER A 58 4.16 -9.92 -4.99
N MET A 59 5.20 -9.93 -5.83
CA MET A 59 5.65 -8.70 -6.50
C MET A 59 4.53 -8.11 -7.37
N TYR A 60 3.71 -8.96 -8.01
CA TYR A 60 2.53 -8.51 -8.75
C TYR A 60 1.50 -7.83 -7.86
N GLU A 61 1.20 -8.38 -6.68
CA GLU A 61 0.27 -7.78 -5.71
C GLU A 61 0.81 -6.44 -5.17
N ALA A 62 2.10 -6.37 -4.86
CA ALA A 62 2.78 -5.15 -4.41
C ALA A 62 2.96 -4.09 -5.52
N SER A 63 2.69 -4.43 -6.78
CA SER A 63 2.82 -3.53 -7.94
C SER A 63 1.49 -3.34 -8.65
N VAL A 64 1.13 -4.19 -9.62
CA VAL A 64 -0.11 -4.12 -10.40
C VAL A 64 -1.34 -4.10 -9.50
N GLY A 65 -1.39 -5.01 -8.52
CA GLY A 65 -2.48 -5.11 -7.54
C GLY A 65 -2.63 -3.87 -6.65
N LEU A 66 -1.59 -3.05 -6.55
CA LEU A 66 -1.56 -1.82 -5.77
C LEU A 66 -1.80 -0.59 -6.65
N PHE A 67 -1.10 -0.44 -7.76
CA PHE A 67 -1.17 0.74 -8.61
C PHE A 67 -2.51 0.88 -9.32
N VAL A 68 -3.03 -0.21 -9.89
CA VAL A 68 -4.24 -0.15 -10.73
C VAL A 68 -5.48 0.33 -9.95
N PRO A 69 -5.82 -0.23 -8.77
CA PRO A 69 -6.96 0.27 -7.99
C PRO A 69 -6.78 1.74 -7.57
N ASN A 70 -5.56 2.15 -7.22
CA ASN A 70 -5.29 3.52 -6.79
C ASN A 70 -5.29 4.53 -7.94
N LEU A 71 -4.91 4.13 -9.16
CA LEU A 71 -5.10 4.93 -10.37
C LEU A 71 -6.58 5.13 -10.70
N ARG A 72 -7.42 4.09 -10.53
CA ARG A 72 -8.88 4.21 -10.66
C ARG A 72 -9.46 5.16 -9.62
N ASN A 73 -8.98 5.11 -8.38
CA ASN A 73 -9.38 6.07 -7.34
C ASN A 73 -8.97 7.49 -7.72
N LEU A 74 -7.73 7.70 -8.19
CA LEU A 74 -7.25 9.00 -8.65
C LEU A 74 -8.12 9.56 -9.79
N SER A 75 -8.51 8.72 -10.75
CA SER A 75 -9.46 9.09 -11.81
C SER A 75 -10.79 9.58 -11.22
N GLY A 76 -11.35 8.89 -10.23
CA GLY A 76 -12.57 9.33 -9.54
C GLY A 76 -12.40 10.63 -8.74
N LEU A 77 -11.20 10.94 -8.24
CA LEU A 77 -10.92 12.24 -7.62
C LEU A 77 -10.98 13.37 -8.66
N LEU A 78 -10.43 13.15 -9.86
CA LEU A 78 -10.46 14.12 -10.95
C LEU A 78 -11.90 14.37 -11.43
N ASP A 79 -12.73 13.33 -11.54
CA ASP A 79 -14.15 13.48 -11.89
C ASP A 79 -14.90 14.37 -10.89
N LYS A 80 -14.61 14.23 -9.60
CA LYS A 80 -15.17 15.13 -8.57
C LYS A 80 -14.66 16.56 -8.72
N GLY A 81 -13.41 16.74 -9.13
CA GLY A 81 -12.85 18.05 -9.46
C GLY A 81 -13.59 18.72 -10.62
N VAL A 82 -13.90 17.97 -11.68
CA VAL A 82 -14.72 18.42 -12.81
C VAL A 82 -16.10 18.84 -12.34
N ALA A 83 -16.82 17.96 -11.63
CA ALA A 83 -18.17 18.24 -11.13
C ALA A 83 -18.21 19.47 -10.19
N TYR A 84 -17.18 19.66 -9.37
CA TYR A 84 -17.04 20.85 -8.54
C TYR A 84 -16.88 22.12 -9.37
N ALA A 85 -16.01 22.11 -10.38
CA ALA A 85 -15.77 23.25 -11.26
C ALA A 85 -17.05 23.64 -12.04
N GLU A 86 -17.78 22.65 -12.54
CA GLU A 86 -19.08 22.84 -13.21
C GLU A 86 -20.11 23.48 -12.27
N THR A 87 -20.25 22.94 -11.07
CA THR A 87 -21.19 23.45 -10.05
C THR A 87 -20.86 24.90 -9.65
N ARG A 88 -19.57 25.22 -9.55
CA ARG A 88 -19.06 26.56 -9.20
C ARG A 88 -18.90 27.48 -10.41
N LYS A 89 -19.21 27.01 -11.63
CA LYS A 89 -19.18 27.76 -12.89
C LYS A 89 -17.81 28.36 -13.23
N PHE A 90 -16.73 27.60 -13.05
CA PHE A 90 -15.40 27.98 -13.52
C PHE A 90 -14.77 26.88 -14.38
N ASN A 91 -13.75 27.23 -15.17
CA ASN A 91 -13.07 26.27 -16.03
C ASN A 91 -12.27 25.26 -15.18
N PRO A 92 -12.50 23.94 -15.32
CA PRO A 92 -11.77 22.92 -14.55
C PRO A 92 -10.25 22.96 -14.72
N ALA A 93 -9.74 23.53 -15.83
CA ALA A 93 -8.31 23.75 -16.04
C ALA A 93 -7.65 24.62 -14.94
N VAL A 94 -8.43 25.46 -14.23
CA VAL A 94 -7.93 26.23 -13.08
C VAL A 94 -7.40 25.31 -11.98
N LEU A 95 -8.05 24.17 -11.73
CA LEU A 95 -7.59 23.19 -10.75
C LEU A 95 -6.23 22.59 -11.14
N LEU A 96 -6.01 22.40 -12.44
CA LEU A 96 -4.83 21.72 -12.97
C LEU A 96 -3.53 22.50 -12.72
N GLY A 97 -3.60 23.82 -12.67
CA GLY A 97 -2.45 24.69 -12.39
C GLY A 97 -2.16 24.91 -10.91
N MET A 98 -2.98 24.38 -10.00
CA MET A 98 -2.82 24.60 -8.55
C MET A 98 -1.60 23.87 -7.97
N ARG A 99 -0.92 24.51 -7.02
CA ARG A 99 0.27 24.02 -6.30
C ARG A 99 0.13 24.27 -4.81
N LEU A 100 0.71 23.39 -3.98
CA LEU A 100 0.77 23.59 -2.51
C LEU A 100 1.93 24.51 -2.10
N ALA A 101 2.98 24.58 -2.90
CA ALA A 101 4.10 25.48 -2.71
C ALA A 101 4.68 25.91 -4.08
N PRO A 102 5.35 27.07 -4.18
CA PRO A 102 5.86 27.59 -5.45
C PRO A 102 6.82 26.64 -6.20
N ASN A 103 7.58 25.84 -5.45
CA ASN A 103 8.54 24.88 -5.99
C ASN A 103 7.99 23.45 -6.12
N MET A 104 6.71 23.22 -5.82
CA MET A 104 6.07 21.93 -6.04
C MET A 104 5.43 21.85 -7.43
N TYR A 105 5.31 20.63 -7.93
CA TYR A 105 4.51 20.34 -9.11
C TYR A 105 3.04 20.69 -8.90
N ASP A 106 2.40 21.16 -9.97
CA ASP A 106 0.96 21.38 -10.03
C ASP A 106 0.17 20.08 -10.14
N LEU A 107 -1.15 20.15 -9.99
CA LEU A 107 -2.04 18.99 -10.02
C LEU A 107 -1.81 18.11 -11.27
N ALA A 108 -1.69 18.71 -12.46
CA ALA A 108 -1.46 17.95 -13.69
C ALA A 108 -0.16 17.15 -13.61
N GLN A 109 0.93 17.78 -13.18
CA GLN A 109 2.22 17.11 -13.04
C GLN A 109 2.26 16.08 -11.90
N GLN A 110 1.51 16.28 -10.80
CA GLN A 110 1.34 15.27 -9.75
C GLN A 110 0.67 14.00 -10.31
N VAL A 111 -0.43 14.15 -11.06
CA VAL A 111 -1.09 13.01 -11.74
C VAL A 111 -0.15 12.34 -12.75
N GLY A 112 0.61 13.15 -13.50
CA GLY A 112 1.59 12.67 -14.46
C GLY A 112 2.68 11.80 -13.83
N GLU A 113 3.25 12.20 -12.69
CA GLU A 113 4.25 11.42 -11.97
C GLU A 113 3.67 10.17 -11.31
N ALA A 114 2.44 10.22 -10.80
CA ALA A 114 1.74 9.02 -10.32
C ALA A 114 1.60 7.98 -11.44
N CYS A 115 1.15 8.39 -12.62
CA CYS A 115 1.07 7.50 -13.80
C CYS A 115 2.45 6.97 -14.20
N ARG A 116 3.49 7.83 -14.21
CA ARG A 116 4.85 7.43 -14.58
C ARG A 116 5.38 6.32 -13.66
N HIS A 117 5.25 6.45 -12.35
CA HIS A 117 5.72 5.42 -11.42
C HIS A 117 4.90 4.14 -11.51
N ALA A 118 3.58 4.25 -11.70
CA ALA A 118 2.70 3.11 -11.91
C ALA A 118 2.98 2.34 -13.21
N VAL A 119 3.50 3.00 -14.25
CA VAL A 119 3.82 2.38 -15.54
C VAL A 119 5.25 1.84 -15.58
N VAL A 120 6.24 2.66 -15.22
CA VAL A 120 7.66 2.31 -15.40
C VAL A 120 8.07 1.16 -14.49
N ALA A 121 7.64 1.16 -13.22
CA ALA A 121 8.06 0.11 -12.30
C ALA A 121 7.57 -1.29 -12.72
N PRO A 122 6.26 -1.52 -12.97
CA PRO A 122 5.80 -2.80 -13.48
C PRO A 122 6.42 -3.19 -14.83
N ALA A 123 6.67 -2.24 -15.74
CA ALA A 123 7.33 -2.52 -17.02
C ALA A 123 8.74 -3.09 -16.83
N LEU A 124 9.56 -2.45 -15.97
CA LEU A 124 10.90 -2.92 -15.63
C LEU A 124 10.86 -4.29 -14.91
N LEU A 125 9.86 -4.52 -14.04
CA LEU A 125 9.62 -5.83 -13.43
C LEU A 125 9.16 -6.89 -14.44
N ALA A 126 8.56 -6.50 -15.56
CA ALA A 126 8.14 -7.41 -16.62
C ALA A 126 9.16 -7.57 -17.76
N GLU A 127 10.31 -6.89 -17.71
CA GLU A 127 11.24 -6.78 -18.85
C GLU A 127 10.51 -6.33 -20.13
N ARG A 128 9.75 -5.26 -20.01
CA ARG A 128 9.04 -4.62 -21.10
C ARG A 128 9.40 -3.14 -21.16
N GLU A 129 9.36 -2.59 -22.36
CA GLU A 129 9.45 -1.15 -22.53
C GLU A 129 8.18 -0.50 -21.95
N PRO A 130 8.30 0.54 -21.10
CA PRO A 130 7.15 1.31 -20.65
C PRO A 130 6.37 1.88 -21.84
N VAL A 131 5.04 1.84 -21.78
CA VAL A 131 4.22 2.51 -22.81
C VAL A 131 4.53 4.01 -22.85
N THR A 132 4.62 4.56 -24.06
CA THR A 132 4.63 6.02 -24.24
C THR A 132 3.25 6.56 -23.86
N LEU A 133 3.20 7.25 -22.73
CA LEU A 133 1.97 7.91 -22.30
C LEU A 133 1.68 9.14 -23.18
N PRO A 134 0.39 9.46 -23.42
CA PRO A 134 -0.01 10.69 -24.09
C PRO A 134 0.68 11.91 -23.50
N VAL A 135 0.94 12.94 -24.31
CA VAL A 135 1.52 14.21 -23.82
C VAL A 135 0.72 14.68 -22.62
N LEU A 136 1.40 15.22 -21.60
CA LEU A 136 0.71 15.77 -20.44
C LEU A 136 0.00 17.05 -20.87
N GLU A 137 -1.26 16.90 -21.29
CA GLU A 137 -2.14 18.01 -21.62
C GLU A 137 -2.64 18.64 -20.31
N HIS A 138 -2.72 19.97 -20.29
CA HIS A 138 -3.26 20.73 -19.15
C HIS A 138 -4.79 20.81 -19.22
N ASP A 139 -5.43 19.68 -19.49
CA ASP A 139 -6.88 19.51 -19.43
C ASP A 139 -7.27 18.19 -18.75
N MET A 140 -8.50 18.12 -18.26
CA MET A 140 -8.97 16.97 -17.47
C MET A 140 -9.13 15.71 -18.32
N ALA A 141 -9.49 15.83 -19.60
CA ALA A 141 -9.70 14.70 -20.48
C ALA A 141 -8.38 13.99 -20.82
N GLY A 142 -7.32 14.76 -21.08
CA GLY A 142 -5.97 14.24 -21.30
C GLY A 142 -5.41 13.54 -20.07
N LEU A 143 -5.66 14.05 -18.86
CA LEU A 143 -5.29 13.35 -17.62
C LEU A 143 -6.06 12.04 -17.43
N GLN A 144 -7.37 12.03 -17.70
CA GLN A 144 -8.16 10.80 -17.64
C GLN A 144 -7.69 9.76 -18.66
N ALA A 145 -7.42 10.20 -19.90
CA ALA A 145 -6.87 9.32 -20.94
C ALA A 145 -5.50 8.75 -20.54
N ARG A 146 -4.62 9.58 -19.97
CA ARG A 146 -3.31 9.12 -19.47
C ARG A 146 -3.45 8.09 -18.34
N ILE A 147 -4.39 8.26 -17.42
CA ILE A 147 -4.67 7.27 -16.37
C ILE A 147 -5.19 5.96 -17.00
N ALA A 148 -6.14 6.05 -17.94
CA ALA A 148 -6.70 4.89 -18.62
C ALA A 148 -5.63 4.08 -19.38
N THR A 149 -4.79 4.76 -20.19
CA THR A 149 -3.66 4.12 -20.89
C THR A 149 -2.67 3.48 -19.92
N SER A 150 -2.41 4.12 -18.77
CA SER A 150 -1.54 3.56 -17.73
C SER A 150 -2.11 2.26 -17.16
N ILE A 151 -3.41 2.25 -16.84
CA ILE A 151 -4.09 1.06 -16.33
C ILE A 151 -4.06 -0.07 -17.37
N GLU A 152 -4.47 0.20 -18.61
CA GLU A 152 -4.51 -0.79 -19.69
C GLU A 152 -3.14 -1.45 -19.91
N PHE A 153 -2.09 -0.63 -19.99
CA PHE A 153 -0.73 -1.15 -20.16
C PHE A 153 -0.30 -2.02 -18.97
N VAL A 154 -0.48 -1.54 -17.74
CA VAL A 154 -0.03 -2.26 -16.54
C VAL A 154 -0.78 -3.59 -16.36
N GLU A 155 -2.08 -3.62 -16.68
CA GLU A 155 -2.89 -4.85 -16.65
C GLU A 155 -2.48 -5.87 -17.74
N SER A 156 -1.89 -5.41 -18.85
CA SER A 156 -1.39 -6.29 -19.92
C SER A 156 -0.09 -7.04 -19.58
N LEU A 157 0.61 -6.64 -18.51
CA LEU A 157 1.92 -7.17 -18.19
C LEU A 157 1.85 -8.62 -17.63
N PRO A 158 2.80 -9.50 -18.02
CA PRO A 158 2.79 -10.89 -17.59
C PRO A 158 3.11 -11.03 -16.11
N ARG A 159 2.12 -11.48 -15.32
CA ARG A 159 2.24 -11.72 -13.87
C ARG A 159 3.48 -12.53 -13.49
N ALA A 160 3.74 -13.63 -14.19
CA ALA A 160 4.87 -14.51 -13.91
C ALA A 160 6.23 -13.80 -14.03
N ALA A 161 6.39 -12.88 -14.98
CA ALA A 161 7.64 -12.13 -15.12
C ALA A 161 7.84 -11.15 -13.95
N ILE A 162 6.76 -10.49 -13.52
CA ILE A 162 6.78 -9.57 -12.38
C ILE A 162 7.09 -10.32 -11.08
N ASP A 163 6.43 -11.45 -10.84
CA ASP A 163 6.64 -12.27 -9.63
C ASP A 163 8.08 -12.79 -9.52
N ALA A 164 8.74 -13.07 -10.65
CA ALA A 164 10.13 -13.53 -10.69
C ALA A 164 11.18 -12.39 -10.54
N ALA A 165 10.77 -11.12 -10.56
CA ALA A 165 11.68 -9.99 -10.70
C ALA A 165 12.34 -9.49 -9.40
N ALA A 166 11.97 -10.03 -8.23
CA ALA A 166 12.30 -9.46 -6.93
C ALA A 166 13.81 -9.16 -6.74
N GLU A 167 14.69 -10.07 -7.14
CA GLU A 167 16.14 -9.92 -6.99
C GLU A 167 16.85 -9.51 -8.30
N ARG A 168 16.13 -9.35 -9.40
CA ARG A 168 16.71 -8.97 -10.69
C ARG A 168 17.12 -7.49 -10.66
N ASN A 169 18.31 -7.20 -11.18
CA ASN A 169 18.75 -5.82 -11.37
C ASN A 169 17.91 -5.10 -12.43
N VAL A 170 17.49 -3.88 -12.13
CA VAL A 170 16.69 -3.01 -12.99
C VAL A 170 17.20 -1.58 -12.88
N PHE A 171 17.05 -0.81 -13.95
CA PHE A 171 17.58 0.56 -14.02
C PHE A 171 16.43 1.52 -14.31
N PHE A 172 16.14 2.40 -13.36
CA PHE A 172 15.14 3.44 -13.55
C PHE A 172 15.78 4.66 -14.16
N LYS A 173 15.40 5.00 -15.40
CA LYS A 173 15.93 6.16 -16.12
C LYS A 173 15.16 7.44 -15.76
N LEU A 174 15.85 8.40 -15.17
CA LEU A 174 15.35 9.75 -14.91
C LEU A 174 15.17 10.52 -16.22
N LYS A 175 14.37 11.60 -16.19
CA LYS A 175 14.10 12.44 -17.38
C LYS A 175 15.36 13.07 -17.97
N ASN A 176 16.38 13.33 -17.15
CA ASN A 176 17.69 13.84 -17.56
C ASN A 176 18.63 12.76 -18.14
N GLY A 177 18.16 11.51 -18.24
CA GLY A 177 18.92 10.38 -18.77
C GLY A 177 19.74 9.60 -17.73
N THR A 178 19.87 10.09 -16.50
CA THR A 178 20.56 9.36 -15.42
C THR A 178 19.83 8.06 -15.09
N GLU A 179 20.57 6.96 -15.02
CA GLU A 179 20.05 5.66 -14.61
C GLU A 179 20.31 5.41 -13.13
N LEU A 180 19.26 5.03 -12.41
CA LEU A 180 19.33 4.66 -11.00
C LEU A 180 19.24 3.13 -10.87
N PRO A 181 20.26 2.47 -10.29
CA PRO A 181 20.29 1.02 -10.15
C PRO A 181 19.44 0.54 -8.96
N PHE A 182 18.70 -0.55 -9.17
CA PHE A 182 17.88 -1.21 -8.14
C PHE A 182 17.84 -2.72 -8.36
N THR A 183 17.36 -3.46 -7.36
CA THR A 183 16.70 -4.75 -7.60
C THR A 183 15.22 -4.50 -7.83
N GLY A 184 14.48 -5.46 -8.40
CA GLY A 184 13.03 -5.31 -8.59
C GLY A 184 12.31 -4.98 -7.27
N ARG A 185 12.71 -5.61 -6.16
CA ARG A 185 12.17 -5.34 -4.83
C ARG A 185 12.45 -3.91 -4.38
N THR A 186 13.68 -3.42 -4.48
CA THR A 186 14.03 -2.07 -4.00
C THR A 186 13.44 -0.98 -4.91
N LEU A 187 13.42 -1.20 -6.23
CA LEU A 187 12.72 -0.31 -7.16
C LEU A 187 11.27 -0.08 -6.75
N LEU A 188 10.58 -1.15 -6.35
CA LEU A 188 9.17 -1.09 -5.99
C LEU A 188 8.99 -0.49 -4.59
N LEU A 189 9.58 -1.12 -3.56
CA LEU A 189 9.25 -0.83 -2.17
C LEU A 189 9.92 0.44 -1.63
N THR A 190 11.09 0.82 -2.13
CA THR A 190 11.84 1.97 -1.60
C THR A 190 11.83 3.18 -2.52
N PHE A 191 11.33 3.03 -3.75
CA PHE A 191 11.32 4.13 -4.73
C PHE A 191 9.92 4.36 -5.33
N SER A 192 9.41 3.43 -6.13
CA SER A 192 8.21 3.71 -6.95
C SER A 192 6.91 3.72 -6.17
N VAL A 193 6.72 2.84 -5.18
CA VAL A 193 5.52 2.86 -4.32
C VAL A 193 5.48 4.12 -3.44
N PRO A 194 6.57 4.51 -2.73
CA PRO A 194 6.60 5.78 -2.00
C PRO A 194 6.31 7.00 -2.88
N GLN A 195 6.95 7.08 -4.05
CA GLN A 195 6.75 8.18 -5.00
C GLN A 195 5.30 8.24 -5.49
N PHE A 196 4.74 7.10 -5.90
CA PHE A 196 3.36 7.00 -6.36
C PHE A 196 2.37 7.55 -5.32
N PHE A 197 2.44 7.08 -4.08
CA PHE A 197 1.50 7.52 -3.05
C PHE A 197 1.72 8.97 -2.62
N PHE A 198 2.95 9.48 -2.66
CA PHE A 198 3.22 10.90 -2.46
C PHE A 198 2.44 11.75 -3.48
N HIS A 199 2.52 11.39 -4.76
CA HIS A 199 1.84 12.11 -5.83
C HIS A 199 0.32 11.98 -5.78
N VAL A 200 -0.23 10.77 -5.53
CA VAL A 200 -1.68 10.56 -5.39
C VAL A 200 -2.24 11.35 -4.19
N THR A 201 -1.54 11.33 -3.06
CA THR A 201 -1.97 12.07 -1.86
C THR A 201 -1.90 13.58 -2.10
N THR A 202 -0.85 14.06 -2.76
CA THR A 202 -0.72 15.48 -3.10
C THR A 202 -1.81 15.93 -4.07
N ALA A 203 -2.19 15.10 -5.05
CA ALA A 203 -3.31 15.40 -5.95
C ALA A 203 -4.65 15.48 -5.19
N TYR A 204 -4.90 14.55 -4.26
CA TYR A 204 -6.05 14.60 -3.36
C TYR A 204 -6.06 15.90 -2.53
N ASP A 205 -4.90 16.27 -1.95
CA ASP A 205 -4.79 17.46 -1.11
C ASP A 205 -4.99 18.75 -1.90
N LEU A 206 -4.48 18.84 -3.14
CA LEU A 206 -4.71 19.98 -4.02
C LEU A 206 -6.19 20.18 -4.34
N LEU A 207 -6.89 19.11 -4.73
CA LEU A 207 -8.34 19.16 -4.99
C LEU A 207 -9.11 19.54 -3.72
N ARG A 208 -8.78 18.94 -2.59
CA ARG A 208 -9.44 19.24 -1.31
C ARG A 208 -9.17 20.68 -0.85
N HIS A 209 -7.95 21.17 -1.07
CA HIS A 209 -7.56 22.55 -0.79
C HIS A 209 -8.32 23.55 -1.69
N ALA A 210 -8.62 23.18 -2.93
CA ALA A 210 -9.43 23.97 -3.86
C ALA A 210 -10.92 24.08 -3.49
N GLY A 211 -11.37 23.32 -2.49
CA GLY A 211 -12.76 23.27 -2.05
C GLY A 211 -13.58 22.12 -2.64
N VAL A 212 -12.96 21.18 -3.36
CA VAL A 212 -13.64 19.95 -3.79
C VAL A 212 -14.01 19.13 -2.55
N GLU A 213 -15.28 18.73 -2.44
CA GLU A 213 -15.82 17.98 -1.31
C GLU A 213 -15.40 16.50 -1.33
N LEU A 214 -14.11 16.27 -1.11
CA LEU A 214 -13.53 14.94 -1.01
C LEU A 214 -13.65 14.42 0.43
N VAL A 215 -13.71 13.09 0.57
CA VAL A 215 -13.58 12.37 1.84
C VAL A 215 -12.54 11.26 1.70
N LYS A 216 -12.05 10.72 2.82
CA LYS A 216 -11.05 9.64 2.82
C LYS A 216 -11.49 8.41 2.00
N LYS A 217 -12.80 8.13 1.95
CA LYS A 217 -13.37 7.06 1.12
C LYS A 217 -13.11 7.26 -0.38
N ASP A 218 -13.02 8.51 -0.85
CA ASP A 218 -12.74 8.78 -2.26
C ASP A 218 -11.28 8.45 -2.61
N TYR A 219 -10.36 8.71 -1.68
CA TYR A 219 -8.94 8.33 -1.82
C TYR A 219 -8.75 6.80 -1.79
N LEU A 220 -9.39 6.12 -0.85
CA LEU A 220 -9.24 4.66 -0.67
C LEU A 220 -10.03 3.83 -1.69
N GLY A 221 -11.02 4.44 -2.36
CA GLY A 221 -11.93 3.74 -3.25
C GLY A 221 -13.06 3.01 -2.53
N ARG A 222 -13.99 2.48 -3.32
CA ARG A 222 -15.02 1.55 -2.82
C ARG A 222 -14.42 0.14 -2.79
N LYS A 223 -14.57 -0.55 -1.66
CA LYS A 223 -14.24 -1.97 -1.52
C LYS A 223 -15.31 -2.83 -2.17
#